data_AF-A0AAE0KXZ7-F1
#
_entry.id   AF-A0AAE0KXZ7-F1
#
_cell.length_a   1.000
_cell.length_b   1.000
_cell.length_c   1.000
_cell.angle_alpha   90.00
_cell.angle_beta   90.00
_cell.angle_gamma   90.00
#
_symmetry.space_group_name_H-M   'P 1'
#
loop_
_entity.id
_entity.type
_entity.pdbx_description
1 polymer ?
#
loop_
_entity_poly.entity_id
_entity_poly.type
_entity_poly.pdbx_seq_one_letter_code
_entity_poly.pdbx_strand_id
1 'polypeptide(L)'
;VNEFVKRVRAARIHLQIIGHMRKQMPTMMGKKEKQLKLMANIDEQFHQVQTEHHLPPGDFPNSTKFKDVLAAFDLTKFPKLEKKMIQTIDKVISEDIPALLKQFDNPF
;
A
#
# COMPACT_ATOMS: atom_id res chain seq x y z
N VAL A 1 -12.21 5.40 17.37
CA VAL A 1 -11.13 4.42 17.11
C VAL A 1 -11.29 3.68 15.77
N ASN A 2 -12.50 3.30 15.35
CA ASN A 2 -12.72 2.61 14.06
C ASN A 2 -12.11 3.31 12.83
N GLU A 3 -12.19 4.64 12.73
CA GLU A 3 -11.57 5.38 11.63
C GLU A 3 -10.03 5.32 11.65
N PHE A 4 -9.43 5.23 12.84
CA PHE A 4 -7.98 5.04 12.96
C PHE A 4 -7.56 3.67 12.42
N VAL A 5 -8.28 2.60 12.82
CA VAL A 5 -8.04 1.24 12.32
C VAL A 5 -8.15 1.19 10.80
N LYS A 6 -9.20 1.79 10.22
CA LYS A 6 -9.38 1.88 8.76
C LYS A 6 -8.21 2.59 8.08
N ARG A 7 -7.72 3.70 8.65
CA ARG A 7 -6.58 4.45 8.10
C ARG A 7 -5.28 3.65 8.13
N VAL A 8 -5.02 2.90 9.20
CA VAL A 8 -3.81 2.07 9.28
C VAL A 8 -3.87 0.92 8.27
N ARG A 9 -5.03 0.29 8.08
CA ARG A 9 -5.22 -0.70 7.00
C ARG A 9 -5.00 -0.07 5.63
N ALA A 10 -5.61 1.07 5.35
CA ALA A 10 -5.41 1.79 4.09
C ALA A 10 -3.92 2.15 3.84
N ALA A 11 -3.19 2.57 4.89
CA ALA A 11 -1.77 2.85 4.80
C ALA A 11 -0.96 1.60 4.45
N ARG A 12 -1.28 0.44 5.04
CA ARG A 12 -0.67 -0.85 4.68
C ARG A 12 -0.88 -1.18 3.20
N ILE A 13 -2.10 -1.03 2.69
CA ILE A 13 -2.41 -1.26 1.26
C ILE A 13 -1.60 -0.31 0.37
N HIS A 14 -1.58 0.99 0.70
CA HIS A 14 -0.80 1.98 -0.03
C HIS A 14 0.70 1.63 -0.07
N LEU A 15 1.30 1.20 1.04
CA LEU A 15 2.70 0.77 1.05
C LEU A 15 2.92 -0.41 0.11
N GLN A 16 2.05 -1.42 0.12
CA GLN A 16 2.20 -2.59 -0.74
C GLN A 16 2.07 -2.24 -2.22
N ILE A 17 1.11 -1.40 -2.58
CA ILE A 17 0.96 -0.91 -3.96
C ILE A 17 2.22 -0.13 -4.38
N ILE A 18 2.63 0.88 -3.60
CA ILE A 18 3.80 1.70 -3.96
C ILE A 18 5.07 0.84 -4.04
N GLY A 19 5.25 -0.09 -3.10
CA GLY A 19 6.35 -1.04 -3.09
C GLY A 19 6.39 -1.91 -4.35
N HIS A 20 5.25 -2.47 -4.75
CA HIS A 20 5.09 -3.25 -5.98
C HIS A 20 5.43 -2.43 -7.23
N MET A 21 4.89 -1.22 -7.33
CA MET A 21 5.16 -0.32 -8.45
C MET A 21 6.65 0.04 -8.51
N ARG A 22 7.25 0.38 -7.37
CA ARG A 22 8.68 0.71 -7.26
C ARG A 22 9.58 -0.47 -7.64
N LYS A 23 9.21 -1.70 -7.25
CA LYS A 23 9.93 -2.95 -7.57
C LYS A 23 9.98 -3.22 -9.07
N GLN A 24 8.94 -2.81 -9.80
CA GLN A 24 8.86 -3.01 -11.25
C GLN A 24 9.58 -1.93 -12.09
N MET A 25 10.03 -0.84 -11.47
CA MET A 25 10.70 0.25 -12.20
C MET A 25 12.15 -0.11 -12.54
N PRO A 26 12.59 0.13 -13.80
CA PRO A 26 13.97 -0.08 -14.20
C PRO A 26 14.88 0.98 -13.58
N THR A 27 16.14 0.62 -13.31
CA THR A 27 17.14 1.53 -12.74
C THR A 27 17.87 2.37 -13.79
N MET A 28 18.03 1.84 -15.01
CA MET A 28 18.85 2.44 -16.07
C MET A 28 17.99 3.13 -17.15
N MET A 29 17.34 2.38 -18.04
CA MET A 29 16.61 2.90 -19.21
C MET A 29 15.13 2.44 -19.23
N GLY A 30 14.27 3.14 -19.97
CA GLY A 30 12.86 2.75 -20.16
C GLY A 30 11.91 3.15 -19.03
N LYS A 31 12.35 4.02 -18.10
CA LYS A 31 11.57 4.44 -16.92
C LYS A 31 10.19 4.98 -17.28
N LYS A 32 10.13 5.95 -18.20
CA LYS A 32 8.88 6.59 -18.62
C LYS A 32 7.91 5.60 -19.27
N GLU A 33 8.41 4.78 -20.19
CA GLU A 33 7.61 3.76 -20.87
C GLU A 33 7.07 2.70 -19.91
N LYS A 34 7.92 2.19 -19.01
CA LYS A 34 7.48 1.24 -17.98
C LYS A 34 6.45 1.86 -17.05
N GLN A 35 6.62 3.10 -16.61
CA GLN A 35 5.65 3.80 -15.78
C GLN A 35 4.29 3.94 -16.50
N LEU A 36 4.29 4.35 -17.78
CA LEU A 36 3.07 4.44 -18.57
C LEU A 36 2.36 3.09 -18.69
N LYS A 37 3.11 2.00 -18.92
CA LYS A 37 2.57 0.64 -18.97
C LYS A 37 1.97 0.20 -17.62
N LEU A 38 2.64 0.51 -16.52
CA LEU A 38 2.12 0.24 -15.17
C LEU A 38 0.84 1.03 -14.88
N MET A 39 0.76 2.29 -15.31
CA MET A 39 -0.46 3.11 -15.16
C MET A 39 -1.60 2.62 -16.05
N ALA A 40 -1.30 2.13 -17.25
CA ALA A 40 -2.30 1.59 -18.17
C ALA A 40 -2.96 0.33 -17.60
N ASN A 41 -2.19 -0.50 -16.87
CA ASN A 41 -2.64 -1.75 -16.29
C ASN A 41 -2.79 -1.68 -14.76
N ILE A 42 -3.23 -0.53 -14.22
CA ILE A 42 -3.26 -0.30 -12.77
C ILE A 42 -4.15 -1.31 -12.02
N ASP A 43 -5.27 -1.73 -12.62
CA ASP A 43 -6.18 -2.72 -12.04
C ASP A 43 -5.51 -4.09 -11.90
N GLU A 44 -4.73 -4.48 -12.91
CA GLU A 44 -3.92 -5.70 -12.88
C GLU A 44 -2.85 -5.61 -11.78
N GLN A 45 -2.23 -4.44 -11.61
CA GLN A 45 -1.25 -4.24 -10.53
C GLN A 45 -1.90 -4.40 -9.15
N PHE A 46 -3.11 -3.89 -8.98
CA PHE A 46 -3.86 -4.03 -7.73
C PHE A 46 -4.22 -5.48 -7.46
N HIS A 47 -4.69 -6.21 -8.48
CA HIS A 47 -5.00 -7.64 -8.37
C HIS A 47 -3.76 -8.47 -8.00
N GLN A 48 -2.59 -8.16 -8.59
CA GLN A 48 -1.33 -8.83 -8.24
C GLN A 48 -0.97 -8.58 -6.77
N VAL A 49 -1.01 -7.33 -6.31
CA VAL A 49 -0.74 -6.95 -4.92
C VAL A 49 -1.73 -7.63 -3.96
N GLN A 50 -3.01 -7.68 -4.35
CA GLN A 50 -4.06 -8.33 -3.56
C GLN A 50 -3.76 -9.82 -3.37
N THR A 51 -3.39 -10.50 -4.46
CA THR A 51 -3.12 -11.95 -4.46
C THR A 51 -1.82 -12.27 -3.73
N GLU A 52 -0.73 -11.53 -4.01
CA GLU A 52 0.59 -11.76 -3.41
C GLU A 52 0.56 -11.60 -1.89
N HIS A 53 -0.23 -10.65 -1.37
CA HIS A 53 -0.27 -10.30 0.04
C HIS A 53 -1.57 -10.68 0.77
N HIS A 54 -2.47 -11.40 0.11
CA HIS A 54 -3.75 -11.87 0.65
C HIS A 54 -4.58 -10.73 1.28
N LEU A 55 -4.68 -9.62 0.55
CA LEU A 55 -5.29 -8.38 1.06
C LEU A 55 -6.80 -8.34 0.75
N PRO A 56 -7.63 -7.78 1.65
CA PRO A 56 -9.06 -7.64 1.39
C PRO A 56 -9.32 -6.65 0.24
N PRO A 57 -10.18 -6.96 -0.74
CA PRO A 57 -10.47 -6.07 -1.86
C PRO A 57 -11.10 -4.74 -1.40
N GLY A 58 -11.88 -4.75 -0.32
CA GLY A 58 -12.54 -3.57 0.22
C GLY A 58 -11.60 -2.51 0.83
N ASP A 59 -10.34 -2.85 1.09
CA ASP A 59 -9.34 -1.89 1.60
C ASP A 59 -8.59 -1.17 0.46
N PHE A 60 -8.79 -1.56 -0.81
CA PHE A 60 -8.10 -0.92 -1.95
C PHE A 60 -8.73 0.42 -2.33
N PRO A 61 -7.91 1.41 -2.73
CA PRO A 61 -8.41 2.69 -3.22
C PRO A 61 -9.04 2.54 -4.60
N ASN A 62 -9.80 3.56 -5.03
CA ASN A 62 -10.28 3.63 -6.41
C ASN A 62 -9.07 3.72 -7.37
N SER A 63 -8.96 2.74 -8.27
CA SER A 63 -7.79 2.57 -9.14
C SER A 63 -7.61 3.73 -10.13
N THR A 64 -8.70 4.26 -10.70
CA THR A 64 -8.66 5.43 -11.59
C THR A 64 -8.11 6.66 -10.88
N LYS A 65 -8.66 7.00 -9.72
CA LYS A 65 -8.18 8.14 -8.92
C LYS A 65 -6.73 7.93 -8.46
N PHE A 66 -6.37 6.70 -8.10
CA PHE A 66 -5.00 6.38 -7.70
C PHE A 66 -4.03 6.58 -8.85
N LYS A 67 -4.39 6.11 -10.06
CA LYS A 67 -3.61 6.32 -11.29
C LYS A 67 -3.38 7.79 -11.60
N ASP A 68 -4.42 8.62 -11.53
CA ASP A 68 -4.32 10.05 -11.85
C ASP A 68 -3.34 10.76 -10.92
N VAL A 69 -3.41 10.45 -9.62
CA VAL A 69 -2.46 10.98 -8.63
C VAL A 69 -1.05 10.44 -8.89
N LEU A 70 -0.92 9.14 -9.10
CA LEU A 70 0.37 8.46 -9.25
C LEU A 70 1.12 8.88 -10.53
N ALA A 71 0.39 9.23 -11.60
CA ALA A 71 0.95 9.70 -12.86
C ALA A 71 1.76 11.00 -12.71
N ALA A 72 1.49 11.81 -11.67
CA ALA A 72 2.22 13.05 -11.39
C ALA A 72 3.57 12.81 -10.69
N PHE A 73 3.88 11.59 -10.26
CA PHE A 73 5.12 11.25 -9.54
C PHE A 73 6.11 10.47 -10.40
N ASP A 74 7.39 10.59 -10.07
CA ASP A 74 8.43 9.69 -10.60
C ASP A 74 8.56 8.47 -9.68
N LEU A 75 8.06 7.32 -10.16
CA LEU A 75 8.05 6.08 -9.39
C LEU A 75 9.45 5.61 -8.97
N THR A 76 10.52 6.05 -9.66
CA THR A 76 11.90 5.66 -9.30
C THR A 76 12.40 6.33 -8.02
N LYS A 77 11.81 7.47 -7.66
CA LYS A 77 12.14 8.23 -6.45
C LYS A 77 11.48 7.68 -5.20
N PHE A 78 10.52 6.78 -5.33
CA PHE A 78 9.94 6.15 -4.16
C PHE A 78 10.95 5.25 -3.44
N PRO A 79 10.89 5.22 -2.09
CA PRO A 79 11.71 4.32 -1.31
C PRO A 79 11.38 2.88 -1.68
N LYS A 80 12.39 2.02 -1.67
CA LYS A 80 12.14 0.58 -1.79
C LYS A 80 11.44 0.13 -0.52
N LEU A 81 10.42 -0.72 -0.68
CA LEU A 81 9.73 -1.29 0.45
C LEU A 81 10.62 -2.35 1.11
N GLU A 82 10.99 -2.10 2.36
CA GLU A 82 11.79 -3.04 3.15
C GLU A 82 10.89 -3.95 3.99
N LYS A 83 11.30 -5.21 4.13
CA LYS A 83 10.58 -6.21 4.94
C LYS A 83 10.33 -5.72 6.36
N LYS A 84 11.29 -5.01 6.96
CA LYS A 84 11.18 -4.45 8.31
C LYS A 84 10.03 -3.44 8.43
N MET A 85 9.82 -2.59 7.42
CA MET A 85 8.72 -1.62 7.42
C MET A 85 7.36 -2.30 7.41
N ILE A 86 7.21 -3.35 6.59
CA ILE A 86 5.99 -4.17 6.53
C ILE A 86 5.74 -4.84 7.88
N GLN A 87 6.76 -5.47 8.46
CA GLN A 87 6.66 -6.15 9.76
C GLN A 87 6.24 -5.18 10.87
N THR A 88 6.76 -3.96 10.88
CA THR A 88 6.34 -2.94 11.85
C THR A 88 4.87 -2.58 11.69
N ILE A 89 4.38 -2.37 10.47
CA ILE A 89 2.96 -2.06 10.23
C ILE A 89 2.06 -3.24 10.59
N ASP A 90 2.46 -4.46 10.23
CA ASP A 90 1.71 -5.68 10.56
C ASP A 90 1.58 -5.83 12.09
N LYS A 91 2.67 -5.63 12.83
CA LYS A 91 2.66 -5.63 14.30
C LYS A 91 1.68 -4.58 14.86
N VAL A 92 1.72 -3.36 14.35
CA VAL A 92 0.82 -2.29 14.80
C VAL A 92 -0.64 -2.71 14.62
N ILE A 93 -0.96 -3.36 13.50
CA ILE A 93 -2.33 -3.79 13.19
C ILE A 93 -2.76 -4.99 14.04
N SER A 94 -1.88 -5.96 14.27
CA SER A 94 -2.24 -7.21 14.95
C SER A 94 -2.13 -7.14 16.47
N GLU A 95 -1.27 -6.28 17.01
CA GLU A 95 -0.94 -6.23 18.44
C GLU A 95 -1.26 -4.87 19.06
N ASP A 96 -0.62 -3.80 18.56
CA ASP A 96 -0.64 -2.50 19.25
C ASP A 96 -2.05 -1.86 19.20
N ILE A 97 -2.74 -1.96 18.06
CA ILE A 97 -4.10 -1.42 17.90
C ILE A 97 -5.12 -2.17 18.77
N PRO A 98 -5.21 -3.52 18.74
CA PRO A 98 -6.09 -4.25 19.64
C PRO A 98 -5.80 -4.00 21.12
N ALA A 99 -4.52 -3.92 21.50
CA ALA A 99 -4.13 -3.62 22.88
C ALA A 99 -4.60 -2.23 23.31
N LEU A 100 -4.42 -1.22 22.45
CA LEU A 100 -4.89 0.15 22.69
C LEU A 100 -6.43 0.21 22.79
N LEU A 101 -7.15 -0.48 21.90
CA LEU A 101 -8.61 -0.57 21.94
C LEU A 101 -9.12 -1.15 23.26
N LYS A 102 -8.49 -2.25 23.73
CA LYS A 102 -8.85 -2.90 24.99
C LYS A 102 -8.67 -1.97 26.20
N GLN A 103 -7.70 -1.05 26.16
CA GLN A 103 -7.52 -0.05 27.22
C GLN A 103 -8.62 1.01 27.20
N PHE A 104 -9.13 1.41 26.03
CA PHE A 104 -10.23 2.36 25.91
C PHE A 104 -11.60 1.76 26.26
N ASP A 105 -11.79 0.48 25.95
CA ASP A 105 -13.04 -0.25 26.26
C ASP A 105 -13.13 -0.70 27.73
N ASN A 106 -12.09 -0.43 28.54
CA ASN A 106 -12.10 -0.73 29.97
C ASN A 106 -12.52 0.52 30.78
N PRO A 107 -13.78 0.62 31.24
CA PRO A 107 -14.25 1.78 32.01
C PRO A 107 -13.81 1.76 33.50
N PHE A 108 -12.92 0.84 33.89
CA PHE A 108 -12.44 0.63 35.26
C PHE A 108 -10.91 0.70 35.36
#